data_AF-A0A1H3QNZ0-F1
#
_entry.id   AF-A0A1H3QNZ0-F1
#
_cell.length_a   1.000
_cell.length_b   1.000
_cell.length_c   1.000
_cell.angle_alpha   90.00
_cell.angle_beta   90.00
_cell.angle_gamma   90.00
#
_symmetry.space_group_name_H-M   'P 1'
#
loop_
_entity.id
_entity.type
_entity.pdbx_description
1 polymer ?
#
loop_
_entity_poly.entity_id
_entity_poly.type
_entity_poly.pdbx_seq_one_letter_code
_entity_poly.pdbx_strand_id
1 'polypeptide(L)' 'MNGIDKNTLDEVVAKTFKELKTAIDTHSEKSIEMYSLALRALVKLRAQVIAEDRTDG' A
#
# COMPACT_ATOMS: atom_id res chain seq x y z
N MET A 1 -1.51 16.61 -14.46
CA MET A 1 -1.43 15.13 -14.39
C MET A 1 -2.58 14.61 -13.54
N ASN A 2 -3.24 13.52 -13.92
CA ASN A 2 -4.03 12.73 -12.98
C ASN A 2 -3.06 11.91 -12.12
N GLY A 3 -2.35 12.60 -11.22
CA GLY A 3 -1.47 11.97 -10.24
C GLY A 3 -2.28 11.22 -9.22
N ILE A 4 -1.79 10.05 -8.80
CA ILE A 4 -2.37 9.33 -7.67
C ILE A 4 -2.24 10.24 -6.44
N ASP A 5 -3.37 10.60 -5.85
CA ASP A 5 -3.39 11.42 -4.65
C ASP A 5 -2.67 10.69 -3.51
N LYS A 6 -1.63 11.32 -2.99
CA LYS A 6 -0.75 10.73 -1.97
C LYS A 6 -1.52 10.37 -0.70
N ASN A 7 -2.52 11.16 -0.32
CA ASN A 7 -3.34 10.89 0.85
C ASN A 7 -4.19 9.62 0.64
N THR A 8 -4.81 9.51 -0.53
CA THR A 8 -5.56 8.31 -0.95
C THR A 8 -4.65 7.07 -0.93
N LEU A 9 -3.41 7.18 -1.40
CA LEU A 9 -2.46 6.08 -1.37
C LEU A 9 -2.03 5.69 0.05
N ASP A 10 -1.78 6.67 0.91
CA ASP A 10 -1.46 6.43 2.32
C ASP A 10 -2.62 5.77 3.08
N GLU A 11 -3.86 6.17 2.80
CA GLU A 11 -5.07 5.52 3.35
C GLU A 11 -5.20 4.05 2.90
N VAL A 12 -4.96 3.78 1.61
CA VAL A 12 -5.01 2.41 1.09
C VAL A 12 -3.92 1.54 1.71
N VAL A 13 -2.70 2.05 1.88
CA VAL A 13 -1.61 1.35 2.59
C VAL A 13 -2.01 1.03 4.03
N ALA A 14 -2.55 2.00 4.77
CA ALA A 14 -2.99 1.81 6.15
C ALA A 14 -4.08 0.74 6.27
N LYS A 15 -5.05 0.76 5.34
CA LYS A 15 -6.13 -0.23 5.29
C LYS A 15 -5.60 -1.63 5.00
N THR A 16 -4.72 -1.78 4.00
CA THR A 16 -4.11 -3.08 3.67
C THR A 16 -3.27 -3.63 4.82
N PHE A 17 -2.56 -2.78 5.56
CA PHE A 17 -1.82 -3.21 6.75
C PHE A 17 -2.75 -3.72 7.86
N LYS A 18 -3.88 -3.03 8.09
CA LYS A 18 -4.89 -3.47 9.06
C LYS A 18 -5.46 -4.85 8.69
N GLU A 19 -5.79 -5.06 7.43
CA GLU A 19 -6.30 -6.35 6.94
C GLU A 19 -5.24 -7.47 7.04
N LEU A 20 -3.97 -7.17 6.75
CA LEU A 20 -2.87 -8.11 6.98
C LEU A 20 -2.77 -8.51 8.45
N LYS A 21 -2.85 -7.56 9.37
CA LYS A 21 -2.83 -7.84 10.81
C LYS A 21 -3.98 -8.76 11.21
N THR A 22 -5.20 -8.48 10.75
CA THR A 22 -6.37 -9.36 10.98
C THR A 22 -6.15 -10.76 10.41
N ALA A 23 -5.54 -10.88 9.23
CA ALA A 23 -5.22 -12.17 8.61
C ALA A 23 -4.19 -12.97 9.43
N ILE A 24 -3.20 -12.29 10.02
CA ILE A 24 -2.21 -12.90 10.94
C ILE A 24 -2.91 -13.36 12.22
N ASP A 25 -3.71 -12.49 12.83
CA ASP A 25 -4.45 -12.80 14.07
C ASP A 25 -5.43 -13.98 13.90
N THR A 26 -5.96 -14.16 12.68
CA THR A 26 -6.88 -15.27 12.33
C THR A 26 -6.17 -16.49 11.73
N HIS A 27 -4.82 -16.50 11.68
CA HIS A 27 -4.01 -17.57 11.08
C HIS A 27 -4.41 -17.95 9.65
N SER A 28 -4.91 -16.99 8.87
CA SER A 28 -5.36 -17.22 7.50
C SER A 28 -4.21 -17.09 6.50
N GLU A 29 -3.46 -18.16 6.26
CA GLU A 29 -2.26 -18.17 5.40
C GLU A 29 -2.50 -17.55 4.01
N LYS A 30 -3.61 -17.90 3.36
CA LYS A 30 -3.98 -17.37 2.04
C LYS A 30 -4.20 -15.85 2.06
N SER A 31 -4.80 -15.34 3.15
CA SER A 31 -5.06 -13.91 3.32
C SER A 31 -3.78 -13.15 3.67
N ILE A 32 -2.89 -13.77 4.45
CA ILE A 32 -1.56 -13.22 4.78
C ILE A 32 -0.74 -13.02 3.51
N GLU A 33 -0.69 -14.02 2.63
CA GLU A 33 0.05 -13.94 1.38
C GLU A 33 -0.50 -12.83 0.47
N MET A 34 -1.84 -12.81 0.26
CA MET A 34 -2.51 -11.83 -0.57
C MET A 34 -2.28 -10.39 -0.07
N TYR A 35 -2.48 -10.13 1.23
CA TYR A 35 -2.30 -8.79 1.78
C TYR A 35 -0.82 -8.37 1.83
N SER A 36 0.10 -9.31 2.01
CA SER A 36 1.55 -9.03 1.94
C SER A 36 1.98 -8.62 0.53
N LEU A 37 1.45 -9.28 -0.51
CA LEU A 37 1.71 -8.91 -1.90
C LEU A 37 1.11 -7.54 -2.24
N ALA A 38 -0.13 -7.28 -1.82
CA ALA A 38 -0.79 -6.00 -2.00
C ALA A 38 0.00 -4.86 -1.33
N LEU A 39 0.45 -5.06 -0.08
CA LEU A 39 1.22 -4.06 0.66
C LEU A 39 2.55 -3.75 -0.04
N ARG A 40 3.26 -4.76 -0.57
CA ARG A 40 4.50 -4.55 -1.33
C ARG A 40 4.29 -3.73 -2.60
N ALA A 41 3.19 -3.98 -3.33
CA ALA A 41 2.86 -3.20 -4.52
C ALA A 41 2.55 -1.74 -4.18
N LEU A 42 1.77 -1.50 -3.12
CA LEU A 42 1.40 -0.16 -2.67
C LEU A 42 2.61 0.64 -2.17
N VAL A 43 3.54 0.01 -1.44
CA VAL A 43 4.78 0.68 -0.99
C VAL A 43 5.65 1.10 -2.18
N LYS A 44 5.74 0.27 -3.22
CA LYS A 44 6.45 0.63 -4.46
C LYS A 44 5.78 1.79 -5.19
N LEU A 45 4.46 1.78 -5.26
CA LEU A 45 3.68 2.87 -5.87
C LEU A 45 3.89 4.18 -5.11
N ARG A 46 3.91 4.13 -3.78
CA ARG A 46 4.17 5.30 -2.93
C ARG A 46 5.55 5.89 -3.17
N ALA A 47 6.56 5.05 -3.33
CA ALA A 47 7.91 5.51 -3.66
C ALA A 47 7.96 6.19 -5.04
N GLN A 48 7.22 5.70 -6.02
CA GLN A 48 7.11 6.32 -7.35
C GLN A 48 6.41 7.67 -7.29
N VAL A 49 5.27 7.77 -6.60
CA VAL A 49 4.55 9.04 -6.43
C VAL A 49 5.41 10.09 -5.73
N ILE A 50 6.16 9.71 -4.69
CA ILE A 50 7.10 10.63 -4.01
C ILE A 50 8.28 11.03 -4.92
N ALA A 51 8.74 10.12 -5.78
CA ALA A 51 9.82 10.43 -6.71
C ALA A 51 9.35 11.37 -7.82
N GLU A 52 8.16 11.15 -8.38
CA GLU A 52 7.53 12.02 -9.39
C GLU A 52 7.32 13.44 -8.85
N ASP A 53 6.80 13.57 -7.63
CA ASP A 53 6.61 14.85 -6.92
C ASP A 53 7.91 15.64 -6.72
N ARG A 54 9.09 14.96 -6.70
CA ARG A 54 10.41 15.61 -6.59
C ARG A 54 11.02 16.01 -7.93
N THR A 55 10.60 15.39 -9.03
CA THR A 55 11.10 15.70 -10.39
C THR A 55 10.34 16.83 -11.08
N ASP A 56 9.12 17.13 -10.63
CA ASP A 56 8.32 18.27 -11.11
C ASP A 56 8.58 19.58 -10.32
N GLY A 57 9.62 19.62 -9.48
CA GLY A 57 10.01 20.76 -8.64
C GLY A 57 11.27 21.49 -9.07
#